data_AF-A0A2G8LNH3-F1
#
_entry.id   AF-A0A2G8LNH3-F1
#
_cell.length_a   1.000
_cell.length_b   1.000
_cell.length_c   1.000
_cell.angle_alpha   90.00
_cell.angle_beta   90.00
_cell.angle_gamma   90.00
#
_symmetry.space_group_name_H-M   'P 1'
#
loop_
_entity.id
_entity.type
_entity.pdbx_description
1 polymer ?
#
loop_
_entity_poly.entity_id
_entity_poly.type
_entity_poly.pdbx_seq_one_letter_code
_entity_poly.pdbx_strand_id
1 'polypeptide(L)'
;MTKKEHKVLNRFPANFSSEFRNPCWYEGTELQCVPYFYQLGSFKCGTTDVWDKLVQHPDVLPVAKEPHWWAWRRFGYMLTPIHEELVRKTRRKTGQGNDHSIQWYLNLFRIQAVEQVTKNPRLVFGDASISNLWGLGIYDWEELFTNETDPPVFLADVIHAIQPKAKIIAILRDPVEKLWTTYMLEQWKKMVSPQKFHAHFKRLTKESLQCESINSPLYCAFMYGTTADISLNNMLYQGVFYLYLQQWVDVFGLENIHVMRLEDWIKDPITELEETLKYLELDPLPHDVLSSIVNRSTKNVNERAKRKNFTMLASTRRELQDFYRPWNQRLADLLKNQKFTWDY
;
A
#
# COMPACT_ATOMS: atom_id res chain seq x y z
N MET A 1 -5.54 18.76 -15.45
CA MET A 1 -5.75 18.55 -14.00
C MET A 1 -7.19 18.93 -13.63
N THR A 2 -7.95 18.07 -12.96
CA THR A 2 -9.39 18.30 -12.70
C THR A 2 -9.60 19.37 -11.62
N LYS A 3 -10.81 19.99 -11.56
CA LYS A 3 -11.19 20.90 -10.46
C LYS A 3 -11.07 20.24 -9.08
N LYS A 4 -11.26 18.91 -8.98
CA LYS A 4 -11.12 18.16 -7.72
C LYS A 4 -9.66 18.02 -7.32
N GLU A 5 -8.78 17.65 -8.24
CA GLU A 5 -7.33 17.54 -7.97
C GLU A 5 -6.72 18.90 -7.64
N HIS A 6 -7.12 19.94 -8.36
CA HIS A 6 -6.67 21.30 -8.06
C HIS A 6 -7.08 21.74 -6.63
N LYS A 7 -8.27 21.33 -6.17
CA LYS A 7 -8.72 21.58 -4.80
C LYS A 7 -7.92 20.80 -3.75
N VAL A 8 -7.44 19.60 -4.06
CA VAL A 8 -6.55 18.83 -3.17
C VAL A 8 -5.19 19.50 -3.08
N LEU A 9 -4.55 19.80 -4.20
CA LEU A 9 -3.23 20.43 -4.21
C LEU A 9 -3.25 21.81 -3.55
N ASN A 10 -4.26 22.64 -3.83
CA ASN A 10 -4.39 23.97 -3.24
C ASN A 10 -4.74 23.96 -1.74
N ARG A 11 -5.03 22.79 -1.15
CA ARG A 11 -5.28 22.69 0.28
C ARG A 11 -4.00 22.76 1.10
N PHE A 12 -2.86 22.41 0.50
CA PHE A 12 -1.57 22.33 1.16
C PHE A 12 -0.79 23.64 0.99
N PRO A 13 0.01 24.04 1.99
CA PRO A 13 0.89 25.19 1.86
C PRO A 13 2.02 24.87 0.88
N ALA A 14 2.64 25.92 0.33
CA ALA A 14 3.84 25.76 -0.49
C ALA A 14 5.03 25.20 0.33
N ASN A 15 5.08 25.51 1.63
CA ASN A 15 6.12 25.04 2.55
C ASN A 15 5.49 24.57 3.86
N PHE A 16 5.96 23.43 4.36
CA PHE A 16 5.64 22.95 5.71
C PHE A 16 6.59 23.55 6.75
N SER A 17 6.14 23.61 8.00
CA SER A 17 6.96 24.02 9.13
C SER A 17 8.13 23.05 9.34
N SER A 18 9.31 23.60 9.60
CA SER A 18 10.51 22.83 9.99
C SER A 18 10.56 22.46 11.47
N GLU A 19 9.59 22.92 12.27
CA GLU A 19 9.51 22.64 13.72
C GLU A 19 9.14 21.19 14.02
N PHE A 20 8.39 20.56 13.11
CA PHE A 20 7.83 19.22 13.28
C PHE A 20 8.50 18.23 12.32
N ARG A 21 8.68 16.98 12.76
CA ARG A 21 9.10 15.92 11.84
C ARG A 21 8.04 15.62 10.80
N ASN A 22 6.77 15.57 11.21
CA ASN A 22 5.65 15.50 10.26
C ASN A 22 5.57 16.78 9.45
N PRO A 23 5.19 16.70 8.16
CA PRO A 23 4.87 17.91 7.40
C PRO A 23 3.59 18.53 7.98
N CYS A 24 3.78 19.65 8.69
CA CYS A 24 2.72 20.35 9.41
C CYS A 24 2.65 21.83 9.01
N TRP A 25 1.50 22.43 9.19
CA TRP A 25 1.28 23.87 8.99
C TRP A 25 0.13 24.37 9.85
N TYR A 26 0.11 25.67 10.12
CA TYR A 26 -0.97 26.31 10.86
C TYR A 26 -2.03 26.84 9.89
N GLU A 27 -3.29 26.57 10.20
CA GLU A 27 -4.45 27.21 9.59
C GLU A 27 -5.14 28.06 10.66
N GLY A 28 -4.82 29.36 10.67
CA GLY A 28 -5.12 30.21 11.82
C GLY A 28 -4.31 29.75 13.03
N THR A 29 -4.99 29.31 14.09
CA THR A 29 -4.36 28.77 15.30
C THR A 29 -4.34 27.24 15.35
N GLU A 30 -4.98 26.57 14.38
CA GLU A 30 -5.05 25.10 14.36
C GLU A 30 -3.86 24.51 13.60
N LEU A 31 -3.14 23.59 14.24
CA LEU A 31 -2.10 22.80 13.58
C LEU A 31 -2.75 21.71 12.74
N GLN A 32 -2.37 21.61 11.47
CA GLN A 32 -2.66 20.51 10.57
C GLN A 32 -1.36 19.78 10.26
N CYS A 33 -1.42 18.45 10.16
CA CYS A 33 -0.28 17.63 9.77
C CYS A 33 -0.73 16.52 8.84
N VAL A 34 0.17 16.14 7.93
CA VAL A 34 0.06 14.94 7.10
C VAL A 34 1.07 13.88 7.54
N PRO A 35 0.92 12.62 7.06
CA PRO A 35 1.86 11.55 7.41
C PRO A 35 3.31 11.90 7.10
N TYR A 36 4.21 11.51 8.00
CA TYR A 36 5.65 11.56 7.80
C TYR A 36 6.13 10.50 6.79
N PHE A 37 5.48 9.34 6.79
CA PHE A 37 5.81 8.22 5.91
C PHE A 37 4.55 7.50 5.40
N TYR A 38 4.72 6.79 4.29
CA TYR A 38 3.69 5.99 3.67
C TYR A 38 4.14 4.54 3.59
N GLN A 39 3.41 3.64 4.24
CA GLN A 39 3.61 2.21 4.10
C GLN A 39 2.62 1.66 3.06
N LEU A 40 3.13 1.48 1.85
CA LEU A 40 2.38 1.00 0.71
C LEU A 40 2.03 -0.49 0.85
N GLY A 41 1.50 -1.01 -0.25
CA GLY A 41 1.17 -2.40 -0.44
C GLY A 41 2.37 -3.37 -0.33
N SER A 42 2.14 -4.64 -0.62
CA SER A 42 0.93 -5.17 -1.27
C SER A 42 0.00 -5.96 -0.35
N PHE A 43 -1.29 -6.04 -0.74
CA PHE A 43 -2.27 -6.91 -0.10
C PHE A 43 -1.67 -8.32 0.07
N LYS A 44 -1.78 -8.85 1.30
CA LYS A 44 -1.23 -10.17 1.70
C LYS A 44 0.29 -10.32 1.68
N CYS A 45 1.02 -9.21 1.68
CA CYS A 45 2.48 -9.19 1.82
C CYS A 45 2.97 -8.87 3.24
N GLY A 46 2.10 -8.94 4.27
CA GLY A 46 2.51 -8.74 5.67
C GLY A 46 2.43 -7.29 6.19
N THR A 47 1.88 -6.36 5.40
CA THR A 47 1.75 -4.93 5.74
C THR A 47 1.15 -4.64 7.11
N THR A 48 0.23 -5.48 7.60
CA THR A 48 -0.36 -5.26 8.93
C THR A 48 0.55 -5.69 10.06
N ASP A 49 1.38 -6.72 9.84
CA ASP A 49 2.33 -7.19 10.84
C ASP A 49 3.47 -6.18 11.02
N VAL A 50 4.00 -5.66 9.91
CA VAL A 50 4.97 -4.55 9.91
C VAL A 50 4.40 -3.34 10.62
N TRP A 51 3.18 -2.92 10.27
CA TRP A 51 2.54 -1.76 10.93
C TRP A 51 2.36 -1.97 12.44
N ASP A 52 1.84 -3.12 12.88
CA ASP A 52 1.62 -3.43 14.31
C ASP A 52 2.92 -3.34 15.12
N LYS A 53 4.03 -3.77 14.54
CA LYS A 53 5.36 -3.75 15.16
C LYS A 53 6.01 -2.36 15.09
N LEU A 54 5.91 -1.67 13.96
CA LEU A 54 6.47 -0.33 13.77
C LEU A 54 5.85 0.69 14.73
N VAL A 55 4.53 0.64 14.96
CA VAL A 55 3.85 1.55 15.91
C VAL A 55 4.12 1.23 17.39
N GLN A 56 4.98 0.25 17.70
CA GLN A 56 5.50 0.04 19.05
C GLN A 56 6.75 0.90 19.32
N HIS A 57 7.34 1.52 18.31
CA HIS A 57 8.43 2.47 18.51
C HIS A 57 7.92 3.68 19.29
N PRO A 58 8.64 4.17 20.32
CA PRO A 58 8.17 5.25 21.20
C PRO A 58 7.86 6.57 20.46
N ASP A 59 8.57 6.82 19.35
CA ASP A 59 8.33 8.00 18.52
C ASP A 59 7.31 7.79 17.39
N VAL A 60 6.69 6.62 17.26
CA VAL A 60 5.69 6.35 16.20
C VAL A 60 4.29 6.23 16.80
N LEU A 61 3.41 7.17 16.44
CA LEU A 61 2.05 7.23 16.95
C LEU A 61 1.14 6.19 16.27
N PRO A 62 0.34 5.42 17.06
CA PRO A 62 -0.54 4.39 16.53
C PRO A 62 -1.82 4.99 15.97
N VAL A 63 -1.77 5.40 14.70
CA VAL A 63 -2.92 5.90 13.94
C VAL A 63 -3.61 4.79 13.14
N ALA A 64 -4.81 5.08 12.64
CA ALA A 64 -5.57 4.16 11.80
C ALA A 64 -4.79 3.79 10.52
N LYS A 65 -4.31 2.54 10.45
CA LYS A 65 -3.93 1.87 9.20
C LYS A 65 -5.07 1.86 8.18
N GLU A 66 -4.71 1.91 6.90
CA GLU A 66 -5.61 1.78 5.77
C GLU A 66 -6.74 2.83 5.72
N PRO A 67 -6.44 4.14 5.86
CA PRO A 67 -7.45 5.18 5.64
C PRO A 67 -8.01 5.14 4.21
N HIS A 68 -7.22 4.64 3.25
CA HIS A 68 -7.52 4.48 1.81
C HIS A 68 -7.91 5.79 1.13
N TRP A 69 -7.58 6.93 1.74
CA TRP A 69 -8.06 8.22 1.29
C TRP A 69 -7.48 8.60 -0.06
N TRP A 70 -6.16 8.57 -0.22
CA TRP A 70 -5.48 8.95 -1.45
C TRP A 70 -5.96 8.19 -2.70
N ALA A 71 -6.19 6.89 -2.55
CA ALA A 71 -6.81 6.05 -3.57
C ALA A 71 -8.34 6.10 -3.43
N TRP A 72 -8.99 4.97 -3.12
CA TRP A 72 -10.42 4.76 -3.36
C TRP A 72 -11.36 5.70 -2.58
N ARG A 73 -11.03 6.10 -1.35
CA ARG A 73 -11.98 6.86 -0.50
C ARG A 73 -12.13 8.31 -0.95
N ARG A 74 -11.12 8.94 -1.56
CA ARG A 74 -11.26 10.23 -2.24
C ARG A 74 -12.23 10.19 -3.43
N PHE A 75 -12.50 8.99 -3.98
CA PHE A 75 -13.28 8.79 -5.20
C PHE A 75 -14.63 8.10 -5.01
N GLY A 76 -15.09 7.82 -3.79
CA GLY A 76 -16.36 7.10 -3.64
C GLY A 76 -16.39 6.08 -2.52
N TYR A 77 -15.26 5.50 -2.18
CA TYR A 77 -15.22 4.31 -1.33
C TYR A 77 -15.56 4.62 0.13
N MET A 78 -16.60 3.98 0.65
CA MET A 78 -17.14 4.22 1.99
C MET A 78 -17.06 3.02 2.94
N LEU A 79 -16.55 1.86 2.48
CA LEU A 79 -16.42 0.69 3.36
C LEU A 79 -15.47 0.99 4.53
N THR A 80 -15.74 0.33 5.65
CA THR A 80 -14.93 0.48 6.86
C THR A 80 -13.60 -0.26 6.71
N PRO A 81 -12.45 0.41 6.98
CA PRO A 81 -11.15 -0.23 6.86
C PRO A 81 -10.82 -1.06 8.12
N ILE A 82 -9.62 -1.65 8.16
CA ILE A 82 -9.18 -2.53 9.25
C ILE A 82 -9.32 -1.92 10.65
N HIS A 83 -9.08 -0.62 10.80
CA HIS A 83 -9.31 0.12 12.05
C HIS A 83 -10.64 0.89 12.03
N GLU A 84 -11.73 0.14 11.82
CA GLU A 84 -13.08 0.68 11.71
C GLU A 84 -13.45 1.61 12.88
N GLU A 85 -13.06 1.26 14.10
CA GLU A 85 -13.39 2.05 15.29
C GLU A 85 -12.85 3.48 15.21
N LEU A 86 -11.59 3.64 14.79
CA LEU A 86 -10.93 4.94 14.67
C LEU A 86 -11.56 5.79 13.55
N VAL A 87 -11.93 5.15 12.44
CA VAL A 87 -12.67 5.79 11.34
C VAL A 87 -14.06 6.23 11.80
N ARG A 88 -14.80 5.37 12.50
CA ARG A 88 -16.14 5.69 13.02
C ARG A 88 -16.08 6.78 14.10
N LYS A 89 -15.04 6.80 14.93
CA LYS A 89 -14.78 7.89 15.90
C LYS A 89 -14.60 9.21 15.17
N THR A 90 -13.84 9.22 14.08
CA THR A 90 -13.64 10.42 13.24
C THR A 90 -14.96 10.91 12.65
N ARG A 91 -15.75 10.02 12.02
CA ARG A 91 -17.09 10.35 11.49
C ARG A 91 -18.00 10.98 12.55
N ARG A 92 -18.03 10.42 13.77
CA ARG A 92 -18.81 10.98 14.89
C ARG A 92 -18.36 12.39 15.28
N LYS A 93 -17.04 12.64 15.32
CA LYS A 93 -16.49 13.94 15.72
C LYS A 93 -16.64 15.02 14.63
N THR A 94 -16.55 14.66 13.37
CA THR A 94 -16.61 15.62 12.26
C THR A 94 -18.03 15.85 11.74
N GLY A 95 -19.00 15.00 12.11
CA GLY A 95 -20.34 15.01 11.54
C GLY A 95 -20.38 14.61 10.06
N GLN A 96 -19.26 14.16 9.49
CA GLN A 96 -19.13 13.77 8.09
C GLN A 96 -19.42 12.28 7.93
N GLY A 97 -20.39 11.95 7.09
CA GLY A 97 -20.67 10.56 6.64
C GLY A 97 -20.03 10.22 5.29
N ASN A 98 -19.72 11.23 4.48
CA ASN A 98 -19.00 11.10 3.22
C ASN A 98 -17.53 11.49 3.44
N ASP A 99 -16.66 10.49 3.49
CA ASP A 99 -15.24 10.62 3.86
C ASP A 99 -14.33 11.09 2.69
N HIS A 100 -14.90 11.57 1.57
CA HIS A 100 -14.12 11.88 0.36
C HIS A 100 -13.29 13.16 0.47
N SER A 101 -13.68 14.11 1.34
CA SER A 101 -13.04 15.42 1.40
C SER A 101 -11.62 15.34 1.97
N ILE A 102 -10.70 16.18 1.49
CA ILE A 102 -9.35 16.28 2.09
C ILE A 102 -9.43 16.71 3.56
N GLN A 103 -10.42 17.53 3.92
CA GLN A 103 -10.63 17.92 5.32
C GLN A 103 -10.95 16.73 6.22
N TRP A 104 -11.63 15.70 5.70
CA TRP A 104 -11.86 14.46 6.44
C TRP A 104 -10.54 13.76 6.76
N TYR A 105 -9.65 13.64 5.77
CA TYR A 105 -8.34 13.01 5.93
C TYR A 105 -7.45 13.77 6.91
N LEU A 106 -7.45 15.11 6.85
CA LEU A 106 -6.74 15.93 7.84
C LEU A 106 -7.33 15.75 9.25
N ASN A 107 -8.66 15.74 9.37
CA ASN A 107 -9.32 15.50 10.65
C ASN A 107 -9.02 14.11 11.23
N LEU A 108 -8.84 13.09 10.39
CA LEU A 108 -8.49 11.75 10.81
C LEU A 108 -7.20 11.76 11.66
N PHE A 109 -6.14 12.40 11.18
CA PHE A 109 -4.88 12.52 11.93
C PHE A 109 -4.93 13.59 13.02
N ARG A 110 -5.67 14.68 12.81
CA ARG A 110 -5.86 15.70 13.83
C ARG A 110 -6.45 15.11 15.12
N ILE A 111 -7.44 14.23 14.98
CA ILE A 111 -8.12 13.57 16.09
C ILE A 111 -7.26 12.49 16.76
N GLN A 112 -6.31 11.89 16.03
CA GLN A 112 -5.56 10.72 16.48
C GLN A 112 -4.12 11.02 16.93
N ALA A 113 -3.47 12.02 16.37
CA ALA A 113 -2.03 12.22 16.51
C ALA A 113 -1.61 13.68 16.71
N VAL A 114 -2.27 14.65 16.05
CA VAL A 114 -1.74 16.04 16.01
C VAL A 114 -1.61 16.67 17.40
N GLU A 115 -2.52 16.39 18.34
CA GLU A 115 -2.39 16.88 19.71
C GLU A 115 -1.09 16.41 20.39
N GLN A 116 -0.66 15.17 20.11
CA GLN A 116 0.58 14.61 20.65
C GLN A 116 1.81 15.20 19.93
N VAL A 117 1.73 15.40 18.61
CA VAL A 117 2.77 16.07 17.82
C VAL A 117 2.99 17.51 18.28
N THR A 118 1.92 18.25 18.61
CA THR A 118 2.04 19.61 19.19
C THR A 118 2.82 19.61 20.51
N LYS A 119 2.65 18.57 21.34
CA LYS A 119 3.34 18.45 22.64
C LYS A 119 4.78 17.94 22.50
N ASN A 120 5.05 17.11 21.50
CA ASN A 120 6.38 16.58 21.22
C ASN A 120 6.58 16.50 19.69
N PRO A 121 7.25 17.51 19.08
CA PRO A 121 7.46 17.58 17.64
C PRO A 121 8.31 16.46 17.02
N ARG A 122 8.94 15.63 17.86
CA ARG A 122 9.71 14.44 17.42
C ARG A 122 8.82 13.24 17.09
N LEU A 123 7.59 13.21 17.60
CA LEU A 123 6.66 12.10 17.33
C LEU A 123 6.23 12.13 15.87
N VAL A 124 6.17 10.95 15.25
CA VAL A 124 5.74 10.78 13.87
C VAL A 124 4.53 9.87 13.73
N PHE A 125 3.78 10.03 12.64
CA PHE A 125 2.72 9.10 12.24
C PHE A 125 2.75 8.85 10.73
N GLY A 126 2.28 7.69 10.31
CA GLY A 126 2.26 7.27 8.91
C GLY A 126 0.86 7.03 8.34
N ASP A 127 0.79 6.80 7.03
CA ASP A 127 -0.37 6.21 6.35
C ASP A 127 0.02 4.85 5.76
N ALA A 128 -0.60 3.79 6.26
CA ALA A 128 -0.33 2.41 5.84
C ALA A 128 -1.40 1.80 4.92
N SER A 129 -1.89 2.59 3.96
CA SER A 129 -2.82 2.12 2.93
C SER A 129 -2.16 1.29 1.83
N ILE A 130 -2.48 -0.01 1.81
CA ILE A 130 -2.02 -0.92 0.75
C ILE A 130 -2.46 -0.51 -0.65
N SER A 131 -3.61 0.17 -0.76
CA SER A 131 -4.14 0.67 -2.03
C SER A 131 -3.28 1.74 -2.66
N ASN A 132 -2.40 2.38 -1.88
CA ASN A 132 -1.60 3.47 -2.38
C ASN A 132 -0.61 2.98 -3.45
N LEU A 133 -0.08 1.75 -3.31
CA LEU A 133 0.88 1.18 -4.26
C LEU A 133 0.37 1.25 -5.71
N TRP A 134 -0.92 1.01 -5.91
CA TRP A 134 -1.56 0.89 -7.22
C TRP A 134 -2.71 1.86 -7.43
N GLY A 135 -2.77 2.93 -6.64
CA GLY A 135 -3.78 3.96 -6.77
C GLY A 135 -3.50 4.86 -7.98
N LEU A 136 -4.55 5.28 -8.67
CA LEU A 136 -4.47 6.37 -9.65
C LEU A 136 -4.63 7.73 -8.96
N GLY A 137 -3.97 8.73 -9.53
CA GLY A 137 -4.17 10.12 -9.16
C GLY A 137 -5.49 10.66 -9.71
N ILE A 138 -5.91 10.16 -10.88
CA ILE A 138 -7.15 10.53 -11.59
C ILE A 138 -7.81 9.24 -12.10
N TYR A 139 -8.97 8.86 -11.56
CA TYR A 139 -9.67 7.62 -11.97
C TYR A 139 -10.54 7.80 -13.21
N ASP A 140 -10.98 9.01 -13.52
CA ASP A 140 -11.74 9.40 -14.72
C ASP A 140 -10.81 9.84 -15.88
N TRP A 141 -9.58 9.32 -15.91
CA TRP A 141 -8.55 9.79 -16.84
C TRP A 141 -8.89 9.52 -18.31
N GLU A 142 -9.59 8.43 -18.64
CA GLU A 142 -9.98 8.10 -20.02
C GLU A 142 -10.91 9.17 -20.62
N GLU A 143 -11.75 9.78 -19.79
CA GLU A 143 -12.64 10.88 -20.21
C GLU A 143 -11.88 12.21 -20.37
N LEU A 144 -10.82 12.40 -19.58
CA LEU A 144 -10.09 13.67 -19.46
C LEU A 144 -8.87 13.75 -20.39
N PHE A 145 -8.30 12.62 -20.77
CA PHE A 145 -7.07 12.49 -21.52
C PHE A 145 -7.27 11.52 -22.69
N THR A 146 -8.16 11.88 -23.61
CA THR A 146 -8.61 11.01 -24.72
C THR A 146 -7.53 10.58 -25.71
N ASN A 147 -6.34 11.19 -25.64
CA ASN A 147 -5.19 10.87 -26.50
C ASN A 147 -4.19 9.94 -25.81
N GLU A 148 -4.36 9.65 -24.52
CA GLU A 148 -3.46 8.77 -23.77
C GLU A 148 -3.91 7.33 -23.87
N THR A 149 -2.95 6.40 -24.01
CA THR A 149 -3.21 4.96 -24.05
C THR A 149 -3.13 4.29 -22.69
N ASP A 150 -2.51 4.98 -21.73
CA ASP A 150 -2.26 4.50 -20.37
C ASP A 150 -2.61 5.61 -19.37
N PRO A 151 -2.87 5.28 -18.09
CA PRO A 151 -3.15 6.29 -17.08
C PRO A 151 -2.00 7.32 -16.98
N PRO A 152 -2.26 8.62 -17.19
CA PRO A 152 -1.20 9.64 -17.26
C PRO A 152 -0.83 10.24 -15.89
N VAL A 153 -1.61 9.94 -14.84
CA VAL A 153 -1.40 10.46 -13.48
C VAL A 153 -1.61 9.36 -12.45
N PHE A 154 -0.53 8.93 -11.84
CA PHE A 154 -0.51 7.94 -10.76
C PHE A 154 -0.60 8.61 -9.40
N LEU A 155 -0.85 7.81 -8.37
CA LEU A 155 -0.91 8.37 -7.02
C LEU A 155 0.46 8.88 -6.52
N ALA A 156 1.55 8.28 -7.02
CA ALA A 156 2.91 8.74 -6.73
C ALA A 156 3.09 10.23 -7.11
N ASP A 157 2.60 10.65 -8.29
CA ASP A 157 2.66 12.04 -8.76
C ASP A 157 1.96 13.00 -7.79
N VAL A 158 0.76 12.63 -7.34
CA VAL A 158 -0.05 13.47 -6.45
C VAL A 158 0.62 13.63 -5.08
N ILE A 159 1.12 12.54 -4.50
CA ILE A 159 1.78 12.60 -3.19
C ILE A 159 3.11 13.36 -3.31
N HIS A 160 3.89 13.13 -4.35
CA HIS A 160 5.16 13.83 -4.56
C HIS A 160 4.97 15.34 -4.78
N ALA A 161 3.93 15.74 -5.52
CA ALA A 161 3.61 17.16 -5.73
C ALA A 161 3.35 17.91 -4.41
N ILE A 162 2.89 17.22 -3.37
CA ILE A 162 2.62 17.79 -2.05
C ILE A 162 3.80 17.58 -1.10
N GLN A 163 4.33 16.36 -1.05
CA GLN A 163 5.38 15.91 -0.13
C GLN A 163 6.53 15.26 -0.92
N PRO A 164 7.36 16.05 -1.61
CA PRO A 164 8.44 15.48 -2.45
C PRO A 164 9.51 14.74 -1.64
N LYS A 165 9.57 14.98 -0.31
CA LYS A 165 10.47 14.31 0.63
C LYS A 165 9.77 13.23 1.47
N ALA A 166 8.57 12.79 1.08
CA ALA A 166 7.86 11.74 1.82
C ALA A 166 8.69 10.45 1.85
N LYS A 167 8.74 9.79 3.01
CA LYS A 167 9.38 8.48 3.16
C LYS A 167 8.42 7.40 2.70
N ILE A 168 8.80 6.62 1.69
CA ILE A 168 7.98 5.54 1.14
C ILE A 168 8.53 4.19 1.58
N ILE A 169 7.67 3.32 2.12
CA ILE A 169 7.98 1.93 2.46
C ILE A 169 7.05 1.03 1.65
N ALA A 170 7.56 -0.03 1.04
CA ALA A 170 6.76 -1.06 0.39
C ALA A 170 7.19 -2.44 0.89
N ILE A 171 6.25 -3.35 1.12
CA ILE A 171 6.58 -4.75 1.45
C ILE A 171 5.92 -5.69 0.44
N LEU A 172 6.74 -6.50 -0.20
CA LEU A 172 6.34 -7.46 -1.24
C LEU A 172 6.50 -8.89 -0.72
N ARG A 173 5.99 -9.87 -1.46
CA ARG A 173 6.22 -11.30 -1.23
C ARG A 173 6.26 -12.01 -2.58
N ASP A 174 6.68 -13.26 -2.63
CA ASP A 174 6.55 -14.10 -3.82
C ASP A 174 5.13 -13.94 -4.44
N PRO A 175 5.00 -13.41 -5.67
CA PRO A 175 3.70 -13.12 -6.27
C PRO A 175 2.85 -14.38 -6.51
N VAL A 176 3.47 -15.55 -6.70
CA VAL A 176 2.77 -16.84 -6.77
C VAL A 176 2.09 -17.15 -5.44
N GLU A 177 2.85 -17.01 -4.35
CA GLU A 177 2.34 -17.19 -3.01
C GLU A 177 1.27 -16.13 -2.69
N LYS A 178 1.47 -14.88 -3.12
CA LYS A 178 0.50 -13.79 -2.90
C LYS A 178 -0.86 -14.16 -3.48
N LEU A 179 -0.88 -14.61 -4.73
CA LEU A 179 -2.12 -14.99 -5.39
C LEU A 179 -2.79 -16.18 -4.68
N TRP A 180 -2.00 -17.18 -4.28
CA TRP A 180 -2.48 -18.34 -3.53
C TRP A 180 -3.17 -17.95 -2.22
N THR A 181 -2.50 -17.16 -1.38
CA THR A 181 -3.07 -16.77 -0.09
C THR A 181 -4.30 -15.89 -0.25
N THR A 182 -4.41 -15.13 -1.34
CA THR A 182 -5.57 -14.29 -1.63
C THR A 182 -6.76 -15.16 -2.03
N TYR A 183 -6.57 -16.11 -2.94
CA TYR A 183 -7.61 -17.09 -3.29
C TYR A 183 -8.13 -17.83 -2.06
N MET A 184 -7.22 -18.23 -1.17
CA MET A 184 -7.56 -18.96 0.05
C MET A 184 -8.35 -18.13 1.08
N LEU A 185 -8.33 -16.80 0.98
CA LEU A 185 -9.14 -15.91 1.81
C LEU A 185 -10.61 -15.82 1.37
N GLU A 186 -10.94 -16.04 0.09
CA GLU A 186 -12.27 -15.77 -0.45
C GLU A 186 -13.36 -16.57 0.31
N GLN A 187 -13.99 -15.91 1.29
CA GLN A 187 -14.91 -16.52 2.25
C GLN A 187 -16.26 -16.92 1.62
N TRP A 188 -16.53 -16.47 0.39
CA TRP A 188 -17.80 -16.62 -0.32
C TRP A 188 -17.93 -17.92 -1.11
N LYS A 189 -16.82 -18.61 -1.40
CA LYS A 189 -16.82 -19.88 -2.13
C LYS A 189 -16.53 -20.99 -1.14
N LYS A 190 -17.56 -21.50 -0.46
CA LYS A 190 -17.50 -22.59 0.56
C LYS A 190 -16.79 -23.88 0.12
N MET A 191 -16.22 -23.95 -1.09
CA MET A 191 -15.38 -25.03 -1.57
C MET A 191 -14.18 -24.47 -2.35
N VAL A 192 -13.17 -23.98 -1.63
CA VAL A 192 -11.83 -23.72 -2.21
C VAL A 192 -11.09 -25.04 -2.43
N SER A 193 -10.37 -25.18 -3.54
CA SER A 193 -9.52 -26.35 -3.78
C SER A 193 -8.38 -26.01 -4.75
N PRO A 194 -7.28 -26.78 -4.75
CA PRO A 194 -6.19 -26.58 -5.71
C PRO A 194 -6.65 -26.65 -7.19
N GLN A 195 -7.62 -27.51 -7.51
CA GLN A 195 -8.17 -27.63 -8.88
C GLN A 195 -9.00 -26.41 -9.25
N LYS A 196 -9.82 -25.90 -8.33
CA LYS A 196 -10.60 -24.68 -8.56
C LYS A 196 -9.70 -23.45 -8.63
N PHE A 197 -8.61 -23.43 -7.87
CA PHE A 197 -7.59 -22.39 -8.01
C PHE A 197 -6.95 -22.43 -9.41
N HIS A 198 -6.58 -23.61 -9.90
CA HIS A 198 -6.04 -23.76 -11.26
C HIS A 198 -7.02 -23.21 -12.31
N ALA A 199 -8.29 -23.63 -12.28
CA ALA A 199 -9.31 -23.12 -13.21
C ALA A 199 -9.51 -21.60 -13.09
N HIS A 200 -9.50 -21.06 -11.88
CA HIS A 200 -9.60 -19.63 -11.62
C HIS A 200 -8.42 -18.85 -12.21
N PHE A 201 -7.19 -19.33 -12.00
CA PHE A 201 -5.97 -18.75 -12.58
C PHE A 201 -5.98 -18.78 -14.11
N LYS A 202 -6.39 -19.90 -14.74
CA LYS A 202 -6.48 -19.97 -16.21
C LYS A 202 -7.47 -18.96 -16.78
N ARG A 203 -8.58 -18.72 -16.07
CA ARG A 203 -9.52 -17.65 -16.42
C ARG A 203 -8.88 -16.26 -16.30
N LEU A 204 -8.23 -15.96 -15.18
CA LEU A 204 -7.53 -14.67 -15.01
C LEU A 204 -6.48 -14.42 -16.09
N THR A 205 -5.71 -15.45 -16.45
CA THR A 205 -4.71 -15.37 -17.52
C THR A 205 -5.35 -15.07 -18.88
N LYS A 206 -6.47 -15.73 -19.18
CA LYS A 206 -7.22 -15.45 -20.42
C LYS A 206 -7.75 -14.02 -20.45
N GLU A 207 -8.30 -13.53 -19.34
CA GLU A 207 -8.76 -12.14 -19.19
C GLU A 207 -7.61 -11.15 -19.37
N SER A 208 -6.43 -11.46 -18.81
CA SER A 208 -5.22 -10.65 -19.01
C SER A 208 -4.82 -10.58 -20.49
N LEU A 209 -4.70 -11.73 -21.15
CA LEU A 209 -4.35 -11.80 -22.58
C LEU A 209 -5.37 -11.07 -23.47
N GLN A 210 -6.66 -11.13 -23.14
CA GLN A 210 -7.69 -10.40 -23.86
C GLN A 210 -7.52 -8.89 -23.71
N CYS A 211 -7.26 -8.39 -22.50
CA CYS A 211 -7.00 -6.97 -22.29
C CYS A 211 -5.72 -6.52 -23.00
N GLU A 212 -4.64 -7.27 -22.86
CA GLU A 212 -3.32 -6.96 -23.44
C GLU A 212 -3.29 -7.06 -24.97
N SER A 213 -4.30 -7.68 -25.59
CA SER A 213 -4.43 -7.71 -27.06
C SER A 213 -4.86 -6.37 -27.67
N ILE A 214 -5.37 -5.45 -26.82
CA ILE A 214 -5.91 -4.15 -27.24
C ILE A 214 -5.22 -3.01 -26.49
N ASN A 215 -4.87 -3.22 -25.22
CA ASN A 215 -4.28 -2.22 -24.35
C ASN A 215 -2.88 -2.65 -23.88
N SER A 216 -2.13 -1.71 -23.31
CA SER A 216 -0.84 -2.04 -22.68
C SER A 216 -1.04 -2.85 -21.38
N PRO A 217 -0.02 -3.62 -20.92
CA PRO A 217 -0.06 -4.26 -19.61
C PRO A 217 -0.25 -3.27 -18.45
N LEU A 218 0.23 -2.04 -18.56
CA LEU A 218 0.10 -1.01 -17.53
C LEU A 218 -1.35 -0.57 -17.39
N TYR A 219 -2.02 -0.23 -18.50
CA TYR A 219 -3.46 -0.01 -18.56
C TYR A 219 -4.22 -1.16 -17.90
N CYS A 220 -3.95 -2.40 -18.33
CA CYS A 220 -4.68 -3.56 -17.83
C CYS A 220 -4.49 -3.75 -16.32
N ALA A 221 -3.28 -3.52 -15.82
CA ALA A 221 -2.94 -3.66 -14.41
C ALA A 221 -3.65 -2.63 -13.51
N PHE A 222 -3.85 -1.39 -13.97
CA PHE A 222 -4.53 -0.34 -13.21
C PHE A 222 -6.06 -0.34 -13.39
N MET A 223 -6.56 -0.66 -14.57
CA MET A 223 -8.01 -0.63 -14.84
C MET A 223 -8.72 -1.89 -14.36
N TYR A 224 -8.07 -3.06 -14.54
CA TYR A 224 -8.66 -4.35 -14.17
C TYR A 224 -8.00 -4.98 -12.94
N GLY A 225 -6.75 -4.67 -12.62
CA GLY A 225 -6.05 -5.30 -11.49
C GLY A 225 -6.36 -4.72 -10.11
N THR A 226 -6.82 -3.47 -10.04
CA THR A 226 -6.76 -2.70 -8.78
C THR A 226 -8.08 -2.01 -8.43
N THR A 227 -9.14 -2.33 -9.19
CA THR A 227 -10.50 -1.85 -8.94
C THR A 227 -11.03 -2.32 -7.59
N ALA A 228 -11.78 -1.43 -6.95
CA ALA A 228 -12.50 -1.71 -5.71
C ALA A 228 -13.67 -2.67 -5.92
N ASP A 229 -14.15 -2.82 -7.16
CA ASP A 229 -15.11 -3.86 -7.53
C ASP A 229 -14.39 -5.21 -7.68
N ILE A 230 -14.52 -6.04 -6.65
CA ILE A 230 -13.89 -7.36 -6.57
C ILE A 230 -14.32 -8.27 -7.73
N SER A 231 -15.50 -8.07 -8.31
CA SER A 231 -16.00 -8.91 -9.42
C SER A 231 -15.24 -8.69 -10.74
N LEU A 232 -14.71 -7.47 -10.93
CA LEU A 232 -13.94 -7.07 -12.10
C LEU A 232 -12.42 -7.17 -11.86
N ASN A 233 -12.02 -7.47 -10.63
CA ASN A 233 -10.62 -7.43 -10.22
C ASN A 233 -9.84 -8.66 -10.69
N ASN A 234 -8.93 -8.46 -11.64
CA ASN A 234 -7.94 -9.45 -12.04
C ASN A 234 -6.71 -9.40 -11.13
N MET A 235 -6.78 -10.16 -10.04
CA MET A 235 -5.76 -10.19 -8.98
C MET A 235 -4.39 -10.74 -9.43
N LEU A 236 -4.28 -11.29 -10.65
CA LEU A 236 -3.01 -11.69 -11.25
C LEU A 236 -2.09 -10.47 -11.39
N TYR A 237 -2.63 -9.34 -11.85
CA TYR A 237 -1.88 -8.10 -12.02
C TYR A 237 -1.35 -7.52 -10.71
N GLN A 238 -2.05 -7.69 -9.58
CA GLN A 238 -1.55 -7.23 -8.28
C GLN A 238 -0.25 -7.90 -7.82
N GLY A 239 0.14 -9.02 -8.45
CA GLY A 239 1.46 -9.65 -8.26
C GLY A 239 2.54 -9.12 -9.21
N VAL A 240 2.18 -8.34 -10.22
CA VAL A 240 3.10 -7.73 -11.18
C VAL A 240 3.64 -6.41 -10.58
N PHE A 241 4.42 -6.52 -9.50
CA PHE A 241 4.82 -5.35 -8.70
C PHE A 241 5.61 -4.30 -9.47
N TYR A 242 6.37 -4.72 -10.50
CA TYR A 242 7.13 -3.81 -11.37
C TYR A 242 6.26 -2.69 -11.93
N LEU A 243 5.07 -3.02 -12.46
CA LEU A 243 4.19 -2.03 -13.10
C LEU A 243 3.78 -0.90 -12.15
N TYR A 244 3.65 -1.22 -10.85
CA TYR A 244 3.24 -0.26 -9.82
C TYR A 244 4.44 0.47 -9.20
N LEU A 245 5.47 -0.26 -8.78
CA LEU A 245 6.63 0.33 -8.12
C LEU A 245 7.45 1.23 -9.05
N GLN A 246 7.48 0.94 -10.35
CA GLN A 246 8.13 1.82 -11.33
C GLN A 246 7.58 3.25 -11.23
N GLN A 247 6.27 3.43 -11.09
CA GLN A 247 5.63 4.75 -11.00
C GLN A 247 6.08 5.53 -9.76
N TRP A 248 6.37 4.83 -8.67
CA TRP A 248 6.90 5.44 -7.46
C TRP A 248 8.38 5.78 -7.62
N VAL A 249 9.18 4.87 -8.19
CA VAL A 249 10.62 5.09 -8.41
C VAL A 249 10.88 6.23 -9.39
N ASP A 250 10.10 6.36 -10.46
CA ASP A 250 10.25 7.42 -11.46
C ASP A 250 10.09 8.82 -10.87
N VAL A 251 9.25 8.94 -9.83
CA VAL A 251 8.90 10.23 -9.23
C VAL A 251 9.74 10.51 -7.98
N PHE A 252 9.90 9.54 -7.08
CA PHE A 252 10.62 9.74 -5.82
C PHE A 252 12.11 9.42 -5.89
N GLY A 253 12.55 8.66 -6.89
CA GLY A 253 13.88 8.04 -6.89
C GLY A 253 13.95 6.80 -6.00
N LEU A 254 14.73 5.80 -6.41
CA LEU A 254 14.85 4.53 -5.69
C LEU A 254 15.41 4.71 -4.26
N GLU A 255 16.28 5.69 -4.06
CA GLU A 255 16.89 6.01 -2.77
C GLU A 255 15.90 6.53 -1.72
N ASN A 256 14.73 7.01 -2.16
CA ASN A 256 13.64 7.49 -1.30
C ASN A 256 12.51 6.46 -1.16
N ILE A 257 12.81 5.18 -1.43
CA ILE A 257 11.87 4.07 -1.28
C ILE A 257 12.57 2.90 -0.60
N HIS A 258 12.06 2.48 0.56
CA HIS A 258 12.51 1.27 1.24
C HIS A 258 11.61 0.10 0.85
N VAL A 259 12.14 -0.87 0.11
CA VAL A 259 11.39 -2.04 -0.37
C VAL A 259 11.82 -3.29 0.38
N MET A 260 10.89 -3.88 1.11
CA MET A 260 11.06 -5.07 1.94
C MET A 260 10.51 -6.33 1.24
N ARG A 261 11.04 -7.49 1.62
CA ARG A 261 10.46 -8.81 1.30
C ARG A 261 9.84 -9.43 2.54
N LEU A 262 8.65 -9.98 2.40
CA LEU A 262 7.98 -10.72 3.47
C LEU A 262 8.81 -11.93 3.91
N GLU A 263 9.49 -12.59 2.97
CA GLU A 263 10.35 -13.73 3.27
C GLU A 263 11.51 -13.32 4.19
N ASP A 264 12.07 -12.13 4.00
CA ASP A 264 13.18 -11.62 4.79
C ASP A 264 12.67 -11.11 6.14
N TRP A 265 11.52 -10.41 6.18
CA TRP A 265 10.79 -10.05 7.41
C TRP A 265 10.48 -11.25 8.30
N ILE A 266 10.08 -12.38 7.72
CA ILE A 266 9.79 -13.60 8.50
C ILE A 266 11.09 -14.23 9.01
N LYS A 267 12.15 -14.19 8.21
CA LYS A 267 13.42 -14.86 8.51
C LYS A 267 14.22 -14.12 9.58
N ASP A 268 14.29 -12.80 9.48
CA ASP A 268 15.07 -11.95 10.37
C ASP A 268 14.35 -10.60 10.64
N PRO A 269 13.26 -10.61 11.43
CA PRO A 269 12.45 -9.42 11.66
C PRO A 269 13.19 -8.33 12.45
N ILE A 270 14.25 -8.67 13.20
CA ILE A 270 15.02 -7.67 13.97
C ILE A 270 15.78 -6.78 12.98
N THR A 271 16.59 -7.38 12.11
CA THR A 271 17.38 -6.64 11.11
C THR A 271 16.46 -5.81 10.21
N GLU A 272 15.36 -6.37 9.71
CA GLU A 272 14.43 -5.66 8.83
C GLU A 272 13.73 -4.49 9.55
N LEU A 273 13.42 -4.63 10.85
CA LEU A 273 12.88 -3.54 11.65
C LEU A 273 13.93 -2.44 11.88
N GLU A 274 15.17 -2.80 12.21
CA GLU A 274 16.29 -1.85 12.36
C GLU A 274 16.53 -1.06 11.07
N GLU A 275 16.54 -1.72 9.92
CA GLU A 275 16.67 -1.07 8.61
C GLU A 275 15.51 -0.11 8.32
N THR A 276 14.28 -0.52 8.66
CA THR A 276 13.09 0.34 8.54
C THR A 276 13.21 1.58 9.44
N LEU A 277 13.62 1.42 10.70
CA LEU A 277 13.81 2.53 11.64
C LEU A 277 14.90 3.49 11.15
N LYS A 278 16.03 2.96 10.67
CA LYS A 278 17.12 3.74 10.10
C LYS A 278 16.65 4.54 8.88
N TYR A 279 15.90 3.93 7.97
CA TYR A 279 15.36 4.59 6.78
C TYR A 279 14.38 5.73 7.14
N LEU A 280 13.56 5.52 8.17
CA LEU A 280 12.67 6.52 8.74
C LEU A 280 13.39 7.55 9.62
N GLU A 281 14.71 7.46 9.77
CA GLU A 281 15.50 8.35 10.63
C GLU A 281 14.97 8.37 12.08
N LEU A 282 14.50 7.23 12.57
CA LEU A 282 14.07 7.06 13.96
C LEU A 282 15.26 6.64 14.82
N ASP A 283 15.20 6.97 16.11
CA ASP A 283 16.26 6.58 17.05
C ASP A 283 16.36 5.04 17.09
N PRO A 284 17.58 4.47 17.10
CA PRO A 284 17.75 3.03 17.21
C PRO A 284 17.24 2.54 18.57
N LEU A 285 16.65 1.35 18.57
CA LEU A 285 16.18 0.70 19.80
C LEU A 285 17.20 -0.32 20.30
N PRO A 286 17.32 -0.52 21.62
CA PRO A 286 18.08 -1.63 22.18
C PRO A 286 17.57 -2.98 21.67
N HIS A 287 18.48 -3.95 21.50
CA HIS A 287 18.17 -5.27 20.94
C HIS A 287 17.07 -6.00 21.72
N ASP A 288 17.02 -5.89 23.05
CA ASP A 288 15.97 -6.50 23.88
C ASP A 288 14.59 -5.88 23.62
N VAL A 289 14.53 -4.57 23.36
CA VAL A 289 13.30 -3.86 22.97
C VAL A 289 12.86 -4.32 21.58
N LEU A 290 13.77 -4.37 20.60
CA LEU A 290 13.48 -4.88 19.26
C LEU A 290 12.96 -6.33 19.32
N SER A 291 13.64 -7.18 20.08
CA SER A 291 13.24 -8.58 20.30
C SER A 291 11.83 -8.66 20.88
N SER A 292 11.51 -7.84 21.89
CA SER A 292 10.17 -7.76 22.47
C SER A 292 9.10 -7.36 21.43
N ILE A 293 9.40 -6.37 20.58
CA ILE A 293 8.50 -5.91 19.52
C ILE A 293 8.26 -7.02 18.48
N VAL A 294 9.32 -7.65 17.96
CA VAL A 294 9.18 -8.64 16.88
C VAL A 294 8.56 -9.96 17.36
N ASN A 295 8.72 -10.29 18.65
CA ASN A 295 8.10 -11.47 19.27
C ASN A 295 6.59 -11.34 19.51
N ARG A 296 6.01 -10.16 19.27
CA ARG A 296 4.55 -9.98 19.29
C ARG A 296 3.87 -10.88 18.25
N SER A 297 2.69 -11.38 18.61
CA SER A 297 1.86 -12.23 17.75
C SER A 297 1.75 -11.69 16.31
N THR A 298 1.99 -12.54 15.33
CA THR A 298 1.89 -12.17 13.92
C THR A 298 0.46 -11.77 13.55
N LYS A 299 0.28 -10.64 12.85
CA LYS A 299 -1.05 -10.15 12.46
C LYS A 299 -1.47 -10.61 11.05
N ASN A 300 -2.79 -10.75 10.85
CA ASN A 300 -3.42 -11.01 9.55
C ASN A 300 -2.93 -12.27 8.79
N VAL A 301 -2.58 -13.30 9.55
CA VAL A 301 -2.15 -14.60 9.02
C VAL A 301 -3.33 -15.35 8.39
N ASN A 302 -3.15 -15.86 7.16
CA ASN A 302 -4.12 -16.77 6.55
C ASN A 302 -3.75 -18.22 6.91
N GLU A 303 -4.24 -18.70 8.05
CA GLU A 303 -3.98 -20.07 8.52
C GLU A 303 -4.47 -21.12 7.52
N ARG A 304 -5.56 -20.87 6.79
CA ARG A 304 -6.09 -21.82 5.80
C ARG A 304 -5.08 -22.07 4.68
N ALA A 305 -4.40 -21.03 4.20
CA ALA A 305 -3.40 -21.13 3.14
C ALA A 305 -2.14 -21.92 3.58
N LYS A 306 -1.89 -22.01 4.90
CA LYS A 306 -0.75 -22.74 5.47
C LYS A 306 -1.04 -24.23 5.72
N ARG A 307 -2.31 -24.67 5.66
CA ARG A 307 -2.68 -26.07 5.94
C ARG A 307 -2.21 -26.99 4.82
N LYS A 308 -1.53 -28.07 5.18
CA LYS A 308 -0.95 -29.06 4.24
C LYS A 308 -1.98 -29.65 3.25
N ASN A 309 -3.25 -29.79 3.65
CA ASN A 309 -4.31 -30.31 2.80
C ASN A 309 -4.76 -29.34 1.69
N PHE A 310 -4.34 -28.07 1.73
CA PHE A 310 -4.57 -27.07 0.69
C PHE A 310 -3.23 -26.68 0.07
N THR A 311 -2.57 -27.61 -0.60
CA THR A 311 -1.33 -27.31 -1.33
C THR A 311 -1.66 -27.02 -2.80
N MET A 312 -1.13 -25.93 -3.35
CA MET A 312 -1.25 -25.61 -4.78
C MET A 312 -0.72 -26.75 -5.64
N LEU A 313 -1.38 -27.05 -6.77
CA LEU A 313 -0.87 -28.02 -7.74
C LEU A 313 0.49 -27.56 -8.28
N ALA A 314 1.44 -28.49 -8.41
CA ALA A 314 2.78 -28.19 -8.92
C ALA A 314 2.78 -27.67 -10.38
N SER A 315 1.80 -28.09 -11.19
CA SER A 315 1.59 -27.54 -12.54
C SER A 315 1.18 -26.06 -12.47
N THR A 316 0.17 -25.73 -11.65
CA THR A 316 -0.26 -24.33 -11.44
C THR A 316 0.87 -23.46 -10.94
N ARG A 317 1.70 -23.95 -10.01
CA ARG A 317 2.85 -23.19 -9.51
C ARG A 317 3.82 -22.86 -10.64
N ARG A 318 4.21 -23.84 -11.45
CA ARG A 318 5.12 -23.61 -12.59
C ARG A 318 4.54 -22.61 -13.59
N GLU A 319 3.27 -22.75 -13.97
CA GLU A 319 2.64 -21.81 -14.90
C GLU A 319 2.59 -20.37 -14.34
N LEU A 320 2.33 -20.21 -13.04
CA LEU A 320 2.38 -18.91 -12.38
C LEU A 320 3.81 -18.35 -12.30
N GLN A 321 4.80 -19.20 -12.00
CA GLN A 321 6.21 -18.81 -11.98
C GLN A 321 6.65 -18.33 -13.35
N ASP A 322 6.31 -19.06 -14.41
CA ASP A 322 6.64 -18.68 -15.78
C ASP A 322 5.95 -17.38 -16.21
N PHE A 323 4.71 -17.15 -15.76
CA PHE A 323 4.02 -15.88 -15.96
C PHE A 323 4.73 -14.71 -15.25
N TYR A 324 5.12 -14.87 -13.98
CA TYR A 324 5.72 -13.79 -13.19
C TYR A 324 7.21 -13.57 -13.44
N ARG A 325 7.96 -14.58 -13.90
CA ARG A 325 9.40 -14.54 -14.19
C ARG A 325 9.85 -13.26 -14.92
N PRO A 326 9.31 -12.88 -16.09
CA PRO A 326 9.76 -11.68 -16.79
C PRO A 326 9.50 -10.39 -16.00
N TRP A 327 8.43 -10.34 -15.21
CA TRP A 327 8.08 -9.19 -14.38
C TRP A 327 8.96 -9.09 -13.14
N ASN A 328 9.27 -10.23 -12.52
CA ASN A 328 10.16 -10.33 -11.38
C ASN A 328 11.59 -9.93 -11.79
N GLN A 329 12.04 -10.29 -12.99
CA GLN A 329 13.32 -9.83 -13.51
C GLN A 329 13.36 -8.31 -13.65
N ARG A 330 12.33 -7.70 -14.26
CA ARG A 330 12.23 -6.23 -14.38
C ARG A 330 12.19 -5.54 -13.01
N LEU A 331 11.49 -6.13 -12.04
CA LEU A 331 11.46 -5.64 -10.66
C LEU A 331 12.85 -5.73 -10.01
N ALA A 332 13.54 -6.87 -10.16
CA ALA A 332 14.88 -7.05 -9.62
C ALA A 332 15.88 -6.07 -10.23
N ASP A 333 15.77 -5.79 -11.52
CA ASP A 333 16.61 -4.81 -12.23
C ASP A 333 16.31 -3.38 -11.75
N LEU A 334 15.01 -3.02 -11.62
CA LEU A 334 14.57 -1.73 -11.07
C LEU A 334 15.11 -1.50 -9.65
N LEU A 335 15.00 -2.50 -8.78
CA LEU A 335 15.44 -2.44 -7.39
C LEU A 335 16.94 -2.72 -7.20
N LYS A 336 17.65 -3.07 -8.27
CA LYS A 336 19.06 -3.51 -8.26
C LYS A 336 19.31 -4.63 -7.24
N ASN A 337 18.34 -5.54 -7.10
CA ASN A 337 18.37 -6.60 -6.10
C ASN A 337 17.74 -7.89 -6.63
N GLN A 338 18.60 -8.87 -6.92
CA GLN A 338 18.20 -10.16 -7.51
C GLN A 338 17.34 -11.03 -6.58
N LYS A 339 17.26 -10.71 -5.27
CA LYS A 339 16.30 -11.37 -4.37
C LYS A 339 14.85 -11.21 -4.83
N PHE A 340 14.52 -10.15 -5.58
CA PHE A 340 13.17 -9.94 -6.10
C PHE A 340 12.84 -10.76 -7.37
N THR A 341 13.72 -11.68 -7.77
CA THR A 341 13.36 -12.75 -8.73
C THR A 341 12.56 -13.86 -8.05
N TRP A 342 12.71 -14.03 -6.73
CA TRP A 342 12.24 -15.19 -5.96
C TRP A 342 12.76 -16.54 -6.51
N ASP A 343 13.95 -16.50 -7.12
CA ASP A 343 14.65 -17.66 -7.67
C ASP A 343 13.91 -18.38 -8.81
N TYR A 344 13.03 -17.65 -9.52
CA TYR A 344 12.39 -18.11 -10.74
C TYR A 344 12.07 -16.98 -11.71
#